data_AF-A0A7V2Y2Z8-F1
#
_entry.id   AF-A0A7V2Y2Z8-F1
#
_cell.length_a   1.000
_cell.length_b   1.000
_cell.length_c   1.000
_cell.angle_alpha   90.00
_cell.angle_beta   90.00
_cell.angle_gamma   90.00
#
_symmetry.space_group_name_H-M   'P 1'
#
loop_
_entity.id
_entity.type
_entity.pdbx_description
1 polymer ?
#
loop_
_entity_poly.entity_id
_entity_poly.type
_entity_poly.pdbx_seq_one_letter_code
_entity_poly.pdbx_strand_id
1 'polypeptide(L)'
;MRYIEYILKGVAVLLGVFCVGYGILGLAGLNPGGIHQELWIRLAGAFMAFLGILYLCPNSSIAGHRRRKYMYYFVCCTPVLLVLGYGLFTIFHSGWNEFVSQGGVETTFGIMIGASIAPSSLYLYDKRYKMNEMETANRAP
;
A
#
# COMPACT_ATOMS: atom_id res chain seq x y z
N MET A 1 8.89 12.46 17.20
CA MET A 1 7.77 11.67 16.62
C MET A 1 6.93 12.41 15.57
N ARG A 2 6.57 13.70 15.72
CA ARG A 2 5.80 14.46 14.69
C ARG A 2 6.45 14.43 13.30
N TYR A 3 7.76 14.67 13.24
CA TYR A 3 8.51 14.71 12.00
C TYR A 3 8.47 13.38 11.22
N ILE A 4 8.64 12.25 11.91
CA ILE A 4 8.62 10.90 11.31
C ILE A 4 7.25 10.59 10.69
N GLU A 5 6.17 10.97 11.38
CA GLU A 5 4.79 10.80 10.91
C GLU A 5 4.54 11.58 9.62
N TYR A 6 4.97 12.84 9.55
CA TYR A 6 4.87 13.67 8.35
C TYR A 6 5.69 13.11 7.20
N ILE A 7 6.92 12.65 7.45
CA ILE A 7 7.74 12.00 6.43
C ILE A 7 7.04 10.77 5.89
N LEU A 8 6.62 9.85 6.76
CA LEU A 8 5.96 8.61 6.34
C LEU A 8 4.65 8.90 5.59
N LYS A 9 3.90 9.94 5.99
CA LYS A 9 2.72 10.36 5.25
C LYS A 9 3.07 10.94 3.89
N GLY A 10 4.11 11.78 3.81
CA GLY A 10 4.61 12.32 2.54
C GLY A 10 5.02 11.22 1.58
N VAL A 11 5.78 10.23 2.07
CA VAL A 11 6.18 9.06 1.27
C VAL A 11 4.95 8.24 0.86
N ALA A 12 4.01 7.98 1.76
CA ALA A 12 2.76 7.27 1.41
C ALA A 12 1.95 8.01 0.34
N VAL A 13 1.88 9.35 0.40
CA VAL A 13 1.19 10.17 -0.59
C VAL A 13 1.90 10.11 -1.94
N LEU A 14 3.23 10.24 -1.97
CA LEU A 14 4.03 10.10 -3.20
C LEU A 14 3.84 8.73 -3.85
N LEU A 15 3.91 7.66 -3.05
CA LEU A 15 3.60 6.30 -3.51
C LEU A 15 2.16 6.19 -4.02
N GLY A 16 1.22 6.82 -3.32
CA GLY A 16 -0.19 6.87 -3.72
C GLY A 16 -0.38 7.50 -5.10
N VAL A 17 0.20 8.69 -5.32
CA VAL A 17 0.16 9.39 -6.62
C VAL A 17 0.77 8.52 -7.72
N PHE A 18 1.92 7.90 -7.46
CA PHE A 18 2.57 7.00 -8.41
C PHE A 18 1.69 5.79 -8.75
N CYS A 19 1.13 5.11 -7.75
CA CYS A 19 0.22 3.99 -7.93
C CYS A 19 -1.05 4.36 -8.69
N VAL A 20 -1.62 5.56 -8.46
CA VAL A 20 -2.77 6.05 -9.24
C VAL A 20 -2.39 6.24 -10.70
N GLY A 21 -1.31 6.97 -10.97
CA GLY A 21 -0.86 7.21 -12.34
C GLY A 21 -0.56 5.90 -13.08
N TYR A 22 0.22 5.02 -12.46
CA TYR A 22 0.57 3.72 -13.04
C TYR A 22 -0.65 2.80 -13.18
N GLY A 23 -1.56 2.81 -12.21
CA GLY A 23 -2.79 2.02 -12.26
C GLY A 23 -3.74 2.44 -13.38
N ILE A 24 -3.86 3.74 -13.65
CA ILE A 24 -4.64 4.28 -14.78
C ILE A 24 -4.01 3.86 -16.12
N LEU A 25 -2.69 3.89 -16.23
CA LEU A 25 -1.99 3.36 -17.42
C LEU A 25 -2.26 1.86 -17.60
N GLY A 26 -2.18 1.08 -16.52
CA GLY A 26 -2.49 -0.35 -16.53
C GLY A 26 -3.93 -0.66 -16.94
N LEU A 27 -4.91 0.17 -16.53
CA LEU A 27 -6.31 0.08 -16.97
C LEU A 27 -6.46 0.24 -18.49
N ALA A 28 -5.67 1.13 -19.10
CA ALA A 28 -5.60 1.30 -20.54
C ALA A 28 -4.83 0.15 -21.25
N GLY A 29 -4.28 -0.80 -20.50
CA GLY A 29 -3.43 -1.87 -21.01
C GLY A 29 -2.00 -1.42 -21.31
N LEU A 30 -1.57 -0.27 -20.76
CA LEU A 30 -0.22 0.25 -20.94
C LEU A 30 0.65 -0.13 -19.76
N ASN A 31 1.75 -0.82 -20.02
CA ASN A 31 2.82 -1.05 -19.06
C ASN A 31 4.19 -0.79 -19.73
N PRO A 32 5.32 -0.81 -18.98
CA PRO A 32 6.64 -0.64 -19.55
C PRO A 32 7.04 -1.67 -20.62
N GLY A 33 6.38 -2.84 -20.63
CA GLY A 33 6.55 -3.89 -21.65
C GLY A 33 5.74 -3.65 -22.93
N GLY A 34 4.87 -2.64 -22.97
CA GLY A 34 4.09 -2.26 -24.15
C GLY A 34 2.57 -2.28 -23.91
N ILE A 35 1.82 -2.55 -24.99
CA ILE A 35 0.36 -2.59 -24.98
C ILE A 35 -0.08 -4.04 -24.78
N HIS A 36 -0.89 -4.28 -23.76
CA HIS A 36 -1.49 -5.58 -23.48
C HIS A 36 -3.01 -5.45 -23.37
N GLN A 37 -3.74 -6.38 -24.02
CA GLN A 37 -5.21 -6.42 -23.95
C GLN A 37 -5.74 -7.42 -22.92
N GLU A 38 -4.86 -8.14 -22.24
CA GLU A 38 -5.22 -9.19 -21.32
C GLU A 38 -5.99 -8.62 -20.12
N LEU A 39 -7.14 -9.24 -19.80
CA LEU A 39 -8.06 -8.76 -18.77
C LEU A 39 -7.36 -8.65 -17.40
N TRP A 40 -6.45 -9.57 -17.08
CA TRP A 40 -5.76 -9.60 -15.80
C TRP A 40 -4.81 -8.40 -15.61
N ILE A 41 -4.16 -7.91 -16.69
CA ILE A 41 -3.29 -6.72 -16.63
C ILE A 41 -4.12 -5.48 -16.30
N ARG A 42 -5.29 -5.35 -16.93
CA ARG A 42 -6.21 -4.24 -16.67
C ARG A 42 -6.75 -4.28 -15.26
N LEU A 43 -7.09 -5.47 -14.76
CA LEU A 43 -7.51 -5.66 -13.36
C LEU A 43 -6.38 -5.33 -12.37
N ALA A 44 -5.14 -5.69 -12.67
CA ALA A 44 -3.98 -5.31 -11.85
C ALA A 44 -3.77 -3.78 -11.83
N GLY A 45 -3.93 -3.12 -12.98
CA GLY A 45 -3.94 -1.65 -13.07
C GLY A 45 -5.05 -1.02 -12.23
N ALA A 46 -6.28 -1.53 -12.34
CA ALA A 46 -7.42 -1.07 -11.54
C ALA A 46 -7.16 -1.17 -10.04
N PHE A 47 -6.60 -2.32 -9.62
CA PHE A 47 -6.24 -2.58 -8.23
C PHE A 47 -5.15 -1.63 -7.72
N MET A 48 -4.11 -1.38 -8.52
CA MET A 48 -3.08 -0.37 -8.20
C MET A 48 -3.66 1.04 -8.08
N ALA A 49 -4.55 1.44 -8.98
CA ALA A 49 -5.20 2.75 -8.91
C ALA A 49 -6.03 2.88 -7.62
N PHE A 50 -6.79 1.85 -7.27
CA PHE A 50 -7.57 1.80 -6.04
C PHE A 50 -6.69 1.91 -4.79
N LEU A 51 -5.58 1.17 -4.73
CA LEU A 51 -4.60 1.28 -3.65
C LEU A 51 -4.00 2.67 -3.54
N GLY A 52 -3.65 3.26 -4.67
CA GLY A 52 -3.11 4.60 -4.73
C GLY A 52 -4.07 5.62 -4.13
N ILE A 53 -5.36 5.54 -4.48
CA ILE A 53 -6.41 6.40 -3.89
C ILE A 53 -6.48 6.24 -2.37
N LEU A 54 -6.41 5.00 -1.87
CA LEU A 54 -6.43 4.76 -0.42
C LEU A 54 -5.22 5.37 0.28
N TYR A 55 -4.04 5.36 -0.35
CA TYR A 55 -2.84 5.97 0.23
C TYR A 55 -2.96 7.49 0.37
N LEU A 56 -3.73 8.12 -0.53
CA LEU A 56 -4.05 9.55 -0.48
C LEU A 56 -5.06 9.91 0.61
N CYS A 57 -5.83 8.96 1.13
CA CYS A 57 -6.82 9.25 2.17
C CYS A 57 -6.16 9.85 3.44
N PRO A 58 -6.73 10.90 4.04
CA PRO A 58 -6.16 11.53 5.23
C PRO A 58 -6.27 10.60 6.45
N ASN A 59 -5.18 10.41 7.18
CA ASN A 59 -5.12 9.51 8.34
C ASN A 59 -6.15 9.90 9.42
N SER A 60 -6.47 11.19 9.55
CA SER A 60 -7.48 11.71 10.46
C SER A 60 -8.87 11.11 10.26
N SER A 61 -9.28 10.85 9.00
CA SER A 61 -10.60 10.28 8.67
C SER A 61 -10.71 8.78 9.00
N ILE A 62 -9.56 8.11 9.11
CA ILE A 62 -9.46 6.66 9.32
C ILE A 62 -9.25 6.33 10.80
N ALA A 63 -8.46 7.14 11.52
CA ALA A 63 -8.04 6.86 12.90
C ALA A 63 -9.22 6.71 13.88
N GLY A 64 -10.27 7.54 13.72
CA GLY A 64 -11.43 7.58 14.62
C GLY A 64 -12.40 6.40 14.51
N HIS A 65 -12.31 5.57 13.45
CA HIS A 65 -13.25 4.46 13.23
C HIS A 65 -12.55 3.11 13.08
N ARG A 66 -12.80 2.20 14.03
CA ARG A 66 -12.18 0.86 14.07
C ARG A 66 -12.38 0.04 12.80
N ARG A 67 -13.59 0.06 12.20
CA ARG A 67 -13.90 -0.65 10.95
C ARG A 67 -13.08 -0.12 9.77
N ARG A 68 -12.98 1.21 9.60
CA ARG A 68 -12.20 1.84 8.52
C ARG A 68 -10.71 1.52 8.65
N LYS A 69 -10.20 1.52 9.88
CA LYS A 69 -8.83 1.14 10.19
C LYS A 69 -8.51 -0.29 9.75
N TYR A 70 -9.34 -1.28 10.11
CA TYR A 70 -9.13 -2.66 9.66
C TYR A 70 -9.22 -2.81 8.14
N MET A 71 -10.19 -2.16 7.49
CA MET A 71 -10.29 -2.18 6.03
C MET A 71 -9.03 -1.59 5.38
N TYR A 72 -8.51 -0.49 5.93
CA TYR A 72 -7.28 0.12 5.45
C TYR A 72 -6.08 -0.84 5.55
N TYR A 73 -5.87 -1.46 6.71
CA TYR A 73 -4.79 -2.45 6.88
C TYR A 73 -4.96 -3.64 5.94
N PHE A 74 -6.16 -4.20 5.82
CA PHE A 74 -6.43 -5.34 4.97
C PHE A 74 -6.11 -5.04 3.50
N VAL A 75 -6.58 -3.91 3.00
CA VAL A 75 -6.33 -3.51 1.62
C VAL A 75 -4.84 -3.22 1.38
N CYS A 76 -4.15 -2.56 2.32
CA CYS A 76 -2.72 -2.32 2.19
C CYS A 76 -1.88 -3.62 2.20
N CYS A 77 -2.32 -4.65 2.91
CA CYS A 77 -1.62 -5.95 2.98
C CYS A 77 -1.94 -6.88 1.79
N THR A 78 -3.07 -6.68 1.10
CA THR A 78 -3.50 -7.55 -0.01
C THR A 78 -2.45 -7.68 -1.13
N PRO A 79 -1.77 -6.60 -1.58
CA PRO A 79 -0.70 -6.70 -2.57
C PRO A 79 0.46 -7.60 -2.13
N VAL A 80 0.82 -7.54 -0.85
CA VAL A 80 1.90 -8.37 -0.30
C VAL A 80 1.53 -9.84 -0.39
N LEU A 81 0.31 -10.19 -0.02
CA LEU A 81 -0.18 -11.57 -0.11
C LEU A 81 -0.22 -12.07 -1.55
N LEU A 82 -0.66 -11.23 -2.49
CA LEU A 82 -0.70 -11.59 -3.91
C LEU A 82 0.71 -11.81 -4.47
N VAL A 83 1.65 -10.91 -4.19
CA VAL A 83 3.02 -11.00 -4.70
C VAL A 83 3.76 -12.17 -4.09
N LEU A 84 3.61 -12.42 -2.79
CA LEU A 84 4.18 -13.60 -2.15
C LEU A 84 3.55 -14.88 -2.70
N GLY A 85 2.23 -14.92 -2.92
CA GLY A 85 1.54 -16.06 -3.50
C GLY A 85 2.03 -16.37 -4.92
N TYR A 86 2.11 -15.37 -5.79
CA TYR A 86 2.64 -15.51 -7.14
C TYR A 86 4.13 -15.87 -7.14
N GLY A 87 4.93 -15.23 -6.29
CA GLY A 87 6.35 -15.54 -6.16
C GLY A 87 6.58 -16.98 -5.74
N LEU A 88 5.86 -17.46 -4.72
CA LEU A 88 5.91 -18.87 -4.31
C LEU A 88 5.46 -19.79 -5.43
N PHE A 89 4.36 -19.46 -6.12
CA PHE A 89 3.88 -20.24 -7.26
C PHE A 89 4.95 -20.37 -8.35
N THR A 90 5.60 -19.27 -8.75
CA THR A 90 6.68 -19.27 -9.75
C THR A 90 7.88 -20.09 -9.27
N ILE A 91 8.28 -19.96 -7.99
CA ILE A 91 9.38 -20.75 -7.43
C ILE A 91 9.06 -22.25 -7.48
N PHE A 92 7.83 -22.65 -7.15
CA PHE A 92 7.43 -24.06 -7.15
C PHE A 92 7.29 -24.65 -8.55
N HIS A 93 6.86 -23.87 -9.55
CA HIS A 93 6.58 -24.39 -10.91
C HIS A 93 7.73 -24.19 -11.89
N SER A 94 8.45 -23.07 -11.79
CA SER A 94 9.49 -22.67 -12.75
C SER A 94 10.88 -22.59 -12.12
N GLY A 95 10.97 -22.71 -10.79
CA GLY A 95 12.22 -22.70 -10.05
C GLY A 95 12.66 -21.30 -9.62
N TRP A 96 13.61 -21.29 -8.69
CA TRP A 96 14.14 -20.05 -8.09
C TRP A 96 14.82 -19.13 -9.11
N ASN A 97 15.57 -19.69 -10.07
CA ASN A 97 16.31 -18.90 -11.05
C ASN A 97 15.39 -18.07 -11.94
N GLU A 98 14.23 -18.62 -12.33
CA GLU A 98 13.24 -17.93 -13.14
C GLU A 98 12.54 -16.80 -12.34
N PHE A 99 12.25 -17.04 -11.07
CA PHE A 99 11.72 -16.00 -10.19
C PHE A 99 12.70 -14.82 -10.03
N VAL A 100 14.00 -15.10 -9.91
CA VAL A 100 15.04 -14.07 -9.83
C VAL A 100 15.23 -13.35 -11.16
N SER A 101 15.27 -14.06 -12.29
CA SER A 101 15.47 -13.46 -13.62
C SER A 101 14.34 -12.50 -14.01
N GLN A 102 13.11 -12.78 -13.56
CA GLN A 102 11.95 -11.92 -13.74
C GLN A 102 11.89 -10.72 -12.76
N GLY A 103 12.92 -10.53 -11.93
CA GLY A 103 12.95 -9.45 -10.94
C GLY A 103 12.00 -9.65 -9.75
N GLY A 104 11.62 -10.90 -9.47
CA GLY A 104 10.65 -11.25 -8.43
C GLY A 104 11.11 -10.83 -7.03
N VAL A 105 12.41 -10.93 -6.73
CA VAL A 105 13.01 -10.51 -5.45
C VAL A 105 12.84 -9.01 -5.24
N GLU A 106 13.27 -8.20 -6.22
CA GLU A 106 13.20 -6.73 -6.15
C GLU A 106 11.75 -6.26 -6.03
N THR A 107 10.85 -6.84 -6.83
CA THR A 107 9.41 -6.55 -6.80
C THR A 107 8.80 -6.87 -5.43
N THR A 108 9.16 -8.02 -4.86
CA THR A 108 8.69 -8.43 -3.52
C THR A 108 9.14 -7.45 -2.45
N PHE A 109 10.43 -7.10 -2.42
CA PHE A 109 10.95 -6.13 -1.45
C PHE A 109 10.33 -4.75 -1.61
N GLY A 110 10.23 -4.25 -2.84
CA GLY A 110 9.62 -2.95 -3.12
C GLY A 110 8.17 -2.88 -2.63
N ILE A 111 7.39 -3.93 -2.87
CA ILE A 111 5.99 -3.99 -2.44
C ILE A 111 5.88 -4.14 -0.92
N MET A 112 6.74 -4.94 -0.28
CA MET A 112 6.75 -5.05 1.19
C MET A 112 7.07 -3.71 1.86
N ILE A 113 8.06 -2.97 1.33
CA ILE A 113 8.41 -1.64 1.82
C ILE A 113 7.24 -0.68 1.61
N GLY A 114 6.71 -0.59 0.39
CA GLY A 114 5.57 0.28 0.07
C GLY A 114 4.33 0.00 0.92
N ALA A 115 3.99 -1.28 1.05
CA ALA A 115 2.85 -1.74 1.84
C ALA A 115 3.00 -1.51 3.35
N SER A 116 4.22 -1.38 3.86
CA SER A 116 4.47 -1.11 5.28
C SER A 116 4.33 0.37 5.65
N ILE A 117 4.58 1.29 4.70
CA ILE A 117 4.69 2.73 4.97
C ILE A 117 3.33 3.35 5.33
N ALA A 118 2.29 3.06 4.54
CA ALA A 118 0.95 3.62 4.75
C ALA A 118 0.33 3.17 6.09
N PRO A 119 0.31 1.86 6.42
CA PRO A 119 -0.06 1.33 7.73
C PRO A 119 0.75 1.93 8.89
N SER A 120 2.06 2.08 8.73
CA SER A 120 2.93 2.65 9.77
C SER A 120 2.61 4.13 10.04
N SER A 121 2.34 4.91 8.98
CA SER A 121 1.89 6.29 9.10
C SER A 121 0.57 6.40 9.88
N LEU A 122 -0.40 5.52 9.59
CA LEU A 122 -1.68 5.48 10.30
C LEU A 122 -1.52 5.06 11.77
N TYR A 123 -0.66 4.07 12.04
CA TYR A 123 -0.39 3.62 13.41
C TYR A 123 0.20 4.73 14.30
N LEU A 124 1.19 5.46 13.78
CA LEU A 124 1.79 6.58 14.51
C LEU A 124 0.79 7.70 14.76
N TYR A 125 -0.07 7.99 13.78
CA TYR A 125 -1.17 8.96 13.94
C TYR A 125 -2.17 8.51 15.03
N ASP A 126 -2.60 7.24 15.01
CA ASP A 126 -3.55 6.70 16.00
C ASP A 126 -3.00 6.76 17.43
N LYS A 127 -1.71 6.43 17.60
CA LYS A 127 -1.06 6.51 18.91
C LYS A 127 -1.07 7.94 19.47
N ARG A 128 -0.79 8.93 18.63
CA ARG A 128 -0.85 10.35 19.01
C ARG A 128 -2.28 10.78 19.36
N TYR A 129 -3.24 10.41 18.52
CA TYR A 129 -4.64 10.77 18.72
C TYR A 129 -5.14 10.32 20.10
N LYS A 130 -4.84 9.08 20.49
CA LYS A 130 -5.17 8.54 21.82
C LYS A 130 -4.45 9.24 22.98
N MET A 131 -3.18 9.62 22.80
CA MET A 131 -2.45 10.37 23.84
C MET A 131 -3.10 11.72 24.10
N ASN A 132 -3.50 12.44 23.05
CA ASN A 132 -4.18 13.73 23.19
C ASN A 132 -5.53 13.59 23.90
N GLU A 133 -6.30 12.54 23.59
CA GLU A 133 -7.58 12.27 24.28
C GLU A 133 -7.40 12.04 25.79
N MET A 134 -6.36 11.28 26.18
CA MET A 134 -6.03 11.06 27.59
C MET A 134 -5.59 12.35 28.30
N GLU A 135 -4.76 13.17 27.65
CA GLU A 135 -4.35 14.47 28.19
C GLU A 135 -5.54 15.41 28.40
N THR A 136 -6.51 15.42 27.48
CA THR A 136 -7.73 16.21 27.63
C THR A 136 -8.65 15.68 28.72
N ALA A 137 -8.77 14.35 28.85
CA ALA A 137 -9.58 13.73 29.90
C ALA A 137 -9.02 14.03 31.30
N ASN A 138 -7.69 14.05 31.46
CA ASN A 138 -7.03 14.37 32.73
C ASN A 138 -7.09 15.86 33.09
N ARG A 139 -7.47 16.74 32.16
CA ARG A 139 -7.63 18.19 32.37
C ARG A 139 -9.08 18.61 32.57
N ALA A 140 -10.04 17.69 32.42
CA ALA A 140 -11.43 17.99 32.72
C ALA A 140 -11.60 18.11 34.25
N PRO A 141 -12.19 19.22 34.73
CA PRO A 141 -12.35 19.50 36.16
C PRO A 141 -13.33 18.56 36.86
#